data_AF-A0A357D8E3-F1
#
_entry.id   AF-A0A357D8E3-F1
#
_cell.length_a   1.000
_cell.length_b   1.000
_cell.length_c   1.000
_cell.angle_alpha   90.00
_cell.angle_beta   90.00
_cell.angle_gamma   90.00
#
_symmetry.space_group_name_H-M   'P 1'
#
loop_
_entity.id
_entity.type
_entity.pdbx_description
1 polymer ?
#
loop_
_entity_poly.entity_id
_entity_poly.type
_entity_poly.pdbx_seq_one_letter_code
_entity_poly.pdbx_strand_id
1 'polypeptide(L)'
;EVFASSGQLINELLSRIQMLEETLTRLRNATVYNRWWVFIREFDYEIVRETWVDFTPGLPTTLEGLVYSVCGLFVAWGVFQGIKSLLKGIAKIIKTIFIRPRDYRVPL
;
A
#
# COMPACT_ATOMS: atom_id res chain seq x y z
N GLU A 1 4.96 -9.00 -51.90
CA GLU A 1 4.05 -9.15 -50.74
C GLU A 1 4.76 -8.97 -49.39
N VAL A 2 5.96 -9.56 -49.19
CA VAL A 2 6.75 -9.42 -47.95
C VAL A 2 7.02 -7.96 -47.53
N PHE A 3 7.41 -7.09 -48.46
CA PHE A 3 7.69 -5.67 -48.16
C PHE A 3 6.46 -4.86 -47.72
N ALA A 4 5.27 -5.17 -48.23
CA ALA A 4 4.03 -4.51 -47.83
C ALA A 4 3.61 -4.95 -46.41
N SER A 5 3.79 -6.23 -46.10
CA SER A 5 3.58 -6.78 -44.76
C SER A 5 4.55 -6.19 -43.73
N SER A 6 5.83 -6.04 -44.08
CA SER A 6 6.82 -5.39 -43.21
C SER A 6 6.50 -3.90 -42.98
N GLY A 7 6.03 -3.19 -44.00
CA GLY A 7 5.60 -1.79 -43.86
C GLY A 7 4.36 -1.63 -42.96
N GLN A 8 3.42 -2.57 -43.02
CA GLN A 8 2.26 -2.60 -42.12
C GLN A 8 2.67 -2.86 -40.67
N LEU A 9 3.57 -3.81 -40.43
CA LEU A 9 4.11 -4.07 -39.08
C LEU A 9 4.86 -2.87 -38.52
N ILE A 10 5.67 -2.19 -39.33
CA ILE A 10 6.39 -0.99 -38.90
C ILE A 10 5.39 0.11 -38.50
N ASN A 11 4.33 0.31 -39.28
CA ASN A 11 3.28 1.28 -38.94
C ASN A 11 2.53 0.93 -37.65
N GLU A 12 2.25 -0.35 -37.41
CA GLU A 12 1.64 -0.80 -36.16
C GLU A 12 2.57 -0.62 -34.95
N LEU A 13 3.86 -0.89 -35.11
CA LEU A 13 4.83 -0.66 -34.03
C LEU A 13 4.98 0.83 -33.73
N LEU A 14 4.97 1.68 -34.75
CA LEU A 14 5.02 3.13 -34.58
C LEU A 14 3.77 3.66 -33.86
N SER A 15 2.57 3.17 -34.19
CA SER A 15 1.34 3.58 -33.50
C SER A 15 1.34 3.14 -32.04
N ARG A 16 1.82 1.93 -31.74
CA ARG A 16 2.00 1.46 -30.35
C ARG A 16 2.99 2.35 -29.58
N ILE A 17 4.16 2.65 -30.15
CA ILE A 17 5.15 3.52 -29.50
C ILE A 17 4.53 4.89 -29.16
N GLN A 18 3.79 5.47 -30.09
CA GLN A 18 3.17 6.77 -29.92
C GLN A 18 2.10 6.75 -28.79
N MET A 19 1.30 5.68 -28.71
CA MET A 19 0.34 5.48 -27.63
C MET A 19 1.02 5.34 -26.25
N LEU A 20 2.14 4.62 -26.17
CA LEU A 20 2.90 4.45 -24.93
C LEU A 20 3.52 5.78 -24.48
N GLU A 21 4.06 6.58 -25.41
CA GLU A 21 4.66 7.88 -25.11
C GLU A 21 3.62 8.89 -24.62
N GLU A 22 2.42 8.90 -25.20
CA GLU A 22 1.30 9.70 -24.71
C GLU A 22 0.89 9.30 -23.30
N THR A 23 0.77 7.99 -23.03
CA THR A 23 0.43 7.46 -21.71
C THR A 23 1.48 7.86 -20.68
N LEU A 24 2.77 7.70 -21.00
CA LEU A 24 3.87 8.13 -20.13
C LEU A 24 3.81 9.64 -19.86
N THR A 25 3.53 10.44 -20.89
CA THR A 25 3.40 11.90 -20.75
C THR A 25 2.24 12.28 -19.81
N ARG A 26 1.09 11.61 -19.93
CA ARG A 26 -0.05 11.79 -19.00
C ARG A 26 0.32 11.40 -17.57
N LEU A 27 1.05 10.29 -17.38
CA LEU A 27 1.52 9.86 -16.06
C LEU A 27 2.59 10.77 -15.45
N ARG A 28 3.44 11.40 -16.27
CA ARG A 28 4.48 12.34 -15.82
C ARG A 28 3.88 13.69 -15.43
N ASN A 29 2.84 14.14 -16.15
CA ASN A 29 2.15 15.38 -15.87
C ASN A 29 1.08 15.23 -14.77
N ALA A 30 0.71 14.00 -14.40
CA ALA A 30 -0.19 13.74 -13.27
C ALA A 30 0.48 14.08 -11.94
N THR A 31 -0.24 14.80 -11.08
CA THR A 31 0.18 15.13 -9.72
C THR A 31 0.38 13.85 -8.89
N VAL A 32 1.31 13.85 -7.94
CA VAL A 32 1.64 12.66 -7.10
C VAL A 32 0.39 11.97 -6.51
N TYR A 33 -0.60 12.76 -6.08
CA TYR A 33 -1.86 12.28 -5.52
C TYR A 33 -2.89 11.77 -6.53
N ASN A 34 -2.73 12.05 -7.83
CA ASN A 34 -3.64 11.56 -8.87
C ASN A 34 -2.97 10.53 -9.78
N ARG A 35 -1.65 10.36 -9.65
CA ARG A 35 -0.82 9.47 -10.46
C ARG A 35 -1.22 8.00 -10.35
N TRP A 36 -1.56 7.56 -9.12
CA TRP A 36 -2.07 6.21 -8.88
C TRP A 36 -3.47 5.99 -9.49
N TRP A 37 -4.32 7.02 -9.48
CA TRP A 37 -5.64 6.97 -10.12
C TRP A 37 -5.55 6.91 -11.65
N VAL A 38 -4.67 7.73 -12.25
CA VAL A 38 -4.41 7.72 -13.70
C VAL A 38 -3.80 6.37 -14.12
N PHE A 39 -2.90 5.79 -13.32
CA PHE A 39 -2.34 4.46 -13.57
C PHE A 39 -3.40 3.35 -13.59
N ILE A 40 -4.39 3.40 -12.69
CA ILE A 40 -5.50 2.43 -12.67
C ILE A 40 -6.47 2.65 -13.83
N ARG A 41 -6.69 3.91 -14.26
CA ARG A 41 -7.63 4.23 -15.34
C ARG A 41 -7.08 3.91 -16.73
N GLU A 42 -5.79 4.13 -16.95
CA GLU A 42 -5.10 3.80 -18.19
C GLU A 42 -4.49 2.38 -18.15
N PHE A 43 -4.99 1.54 -17.24
CA PHE A 43 -4.52 0.18 -17.01
C PHE A 43 -4.86 -0.71 -18.21
N ASP A 44 -3.87 -0.92 -19.07
CA ASP A 44 -3.99 -1.76 -20.26
C ASP A 44 -3.91 -3.24 -19.87
N TYR A 45 -5.02 -3.95 -20.05
CA TYR A 45 -5.14 -5.38 -19.73
C TYR A 45 -4.18 -6.25 -20.56
N GLU A 46 -3.85 -5.84 -21.78
CA GLU A 46 -2.94 -6.57 -22.66
C GLU A 46 -1.51 -6.48 -22.13
N ILE A 47 -1.08 -5.29 -21.71
CA ILE A 47 0.22 -5.07 -21.06
C ILE A 47 0.32 -5.87 -19.76
N VAL A 48 -0.74 -5.90 -18.94
CA VAL A 48 -0.73 -6.61 -17.66
C VAL A 48 -0.64 -8.11 -17.85
N ARG A 49 -1.31 -8.65 -18.88
CA ARG A 49 -1.26 -10.08 -19.20
C ARG A 49 0.14 -10.50 -19.62
N GLU A 50 0.76 -9.77 -20.54
CA GLU A 50 2.14 -10.05 -20.98
C GLU A 50 3.15 -9.80 -19.84
N THR A 51 2.96 -8.72 -19.07
CA THR A 51 3.79 -8.44 -17.88
C THR A 51 3.60 -9.51 -16.79
N TRP A 52 2.44 -10.14 -16.66
CA TRP A 52 2.25 -11.26 -15.72
C TRP A 52 2.99 -12.52 -16.13
N VAL A 53 3.20 -12.74 -17.44
CA VAL A 53 3.93 -13.90 -17.95
C VAL A 53 5.43 -13.71 -17.72
N ASP A 54 5.95 -12.51 -17.95
CA ASP A 54 7.40 -12.25 -17.91
C ASP A 54 7.91 -11.63 -16.60
N PHE A 55 7.05 -10.99 -15.80
CA PHE A 55 7.44 -10.21 -14.65
C PHE A 55 6.88 -10.77 -13.35
N THR A 56 7.74 -11.42 -12.55
CA THR A 56 7.43 -11.72 -11.15
C THR A 56 7.38 -10.39 -10.38
N PRO A 57 6.23 -9.97 -9.82
CA PRO A 57 6.13 -8.71 -9.10
C PRO A 57 7.18 -8.65 -7.98
N GLY A 58 7.90 -7.53 -7.86
CA GLY A 58 8.97 -7.35 -6.86
C GLY A 58 8.50 -7.29 -5.40
N LEU A 59 7.21 -7.56 -5.15
CA LEU A 59 6.70 -7.85 -3.83
C LEU A 59 7.05 -9.31 -3.50
N PRO A 60 7.48 -9.63 -2.28
CA PRO A 60 7.63 -11.01 -1.84
C PRO A 60 6.23 -11.62 -1.68
N THR A 61 5.54 -11.86 -2.80
CA THR A 61 4.32 -12.67 -2.90
C THR A 61 4.65 -14.16 -2.86
N THR A 62 5.89 -14.50 -2.48
CA THR A 62 6.30 -15.84 -2.09
C THR A 62 5.66 -16.20 -0.75
N LEU A 63 5.46 -17.50 -0.51
CA LEU A 63 4.95 -18.02 0.76
C LEU A 63 5.71 -17.46 1.97
N GLU A 64 7.02 -17.27 1.83
CA GLU A 64 7.87 -16.69 2.87
C GLU A 64 7.47 -15.26 3.22
N GLY A 65 7.23 -14.41 2.22
CA GLY A 65 6.79 -13.03 2.45
C GLY A 65 5.42 -12.94 3.11
N LEU A 66 4.51 -13.87 2.79
CA LEU A 66 3.23 -13.99 3.48
C LEU A 66 3.42 -14.37 4.96
N VAL A 67 4.28 -15.35 5.25
CA VAL A 67 4.60 -15.77 6.63
C VAL A 67 5.20 -14.61 7.42
N TYR A 68 6.21 -13.91 6.88
CA TYR A 68 6.83 -12.77 7.56
C TYR A 68 5.85 -11.61 7.78
N SER A 69 4.94 -11.37 6.83
CA SER A 69 3.91 -10.32 6.97
C SER A 69 2.92 -10.64 8.10
N VAL A 70 2.46 -11.90 8.19
CA VAL A 70 1.57 -12.35 9.26
C VAL A 70 2.28 -12.28 10.61
N CYS A 71 3.52 -12.77 10.70
CA CYS A 71 4.33 -12.67 11.92
C CYS A 71 4.54 -11.22 12.34
N GLY A 72 4.91 -10.34 11.40
CA GLY A 72 5.10 -8.91 11.65
C GLY A 72 3.82 -8.23 12.17
N LEU A 73 2.66 -8.59 11.60
CA LEU A 73 1.36 -8.10 12.06
C LEU A 73 1.09 -8.49 13.52
N PHE A 74 1.31 -9.76 13.89
CA PHE A 74 1.12 -10.21 15.27
C PHE A 74 2.07 -9.53 16.25
N VAL A 75 3.34 -9.35 15.86
CA VAL A 75 4.34 -8.65 16.69
C VAL A 75 3.93 -7.19 16.89
N ALA A 76 3.59 -6.48 15.82
CA ALA A 76 3.16 -5.09 15.89
C ALA A 76 1.88 -4.92 16.72
N TRP A 77 0.92 -5.84 16.56
CA TRP A 77 -0.31 -5.87 17.36
C TRP A 77 -0.01 -6.08 18.85
N GLY A 78 0.88 -7.03 19.18
CA GLY A 78 1.31 -7.29 20.55
C GLY A 78 1.96 -6.07 21.19
N VAL A 79 2.87 -5.41 20.48
CA VAL A 79 3.52 -4.17 20.93
C VAL A 79 2.48 -3.07 21.17
N PHE A 80 1.55 -2.88 20.25
CA PHE A 80 0.48 -1.88 20.39
C PHE A 80 -0.39 -2.13 21.63
N GLN A 81 -0.80 -3.38 21.85
CA GLN A 81 -1.58 -3.77 23.03
C GLN A 81 -0.78 -3.59 24.33
N GLY A 82 0.52 -3.88 24.30
CA GLY A 82 1.46 -3.66 25.40
C GLY A 82 1.52 -2.19 25.79
N ILE A 83 1.81 -1.30 24.83
CA ILE A 83 1.86 0.15 25.04
C ILE A 83 0.53 0.66 25.62
N LYS A 84 -0.60 0.24 25.05
CA LYS A 84 -1.94 0.63 25.52
C LYS A 84 -2.19 0.19 26.97
N SER A 85 -1.74 -0.99 27.34
CA SER A 85 -1.88 -1.52 28.70
C SER A 85 -1.01 -0.76 29.70
N LEU A 86 0.24 -0.42 29.32
CA LEU A 86 1.12 0.41 30.14
C LEU A 86 0.53 1.79 30.39
N LEU A 87 0.02 2.47 29.35
CA LEU A 87 -0.63 3.77 29.48
C LEU A 87 -1.84 3.72 30.41
N LYS A 88 -2.69 2.70 30.30
CA LYS A 88 -3.83 2.49 31.21
C LYS A 88 -3.38 2.22 32.66
N GLY A 89 -2.31 1.45 32.84
CA GLY A 89 -1.74 1.17 34.16
C GLY A 89 -1.28 2.45 34.86
N ILE A 90 -0.53 3.30 34.15
CA ILE A 90 -0.08 4.61 34.65
C ILE A 90 -1.29 5.48 35.02
N ALA A 91 -2.28 5.60 34.14
CA ALA A 91 -3.49 6.38 34.41
C ALA A 91 -4.26 5.89 35.64
N LYS A 92 -4.34 4.57 35.85
CA LYS A 92 -4.99 3.96 37.02
C LYS A 92 -4.24 4.31 38.31
N ILE A 93 -2.90 4.22 38.31
CA ILE A 93 -2.07 4.55 39.47
C ILE A 93 -2.24 6.01 39.86
N ILE A 94 -2.19 6.93 38.88
CA ILE A 94 -2.42 8.37 39.11
C ILE A 94 -3.80 8.60 39.74
N LYS A 95 -4.84 7.96 39.20
CA LYS A 95 -6.21 8.09 39.72
C LYS A 95 -6.35 7.58 41.14
N THR A 96 -5.72 6.44 41.46
CA THR A 96 -5.73 5.86 42.81
C THR A 96 -4.99 6.72 43.83
N ILE A 97 -3.88 7.36 43.44
CA ILE A 97 -3.14 8.28 44.32
C ILE A 97 -3.92 9.57 44.57
N PHE A 98 -4.58 10.11 43.55
CA PHE A 98 -5.26 11.41 43.65
C PHE A 98 -6.64 11.32 44.30
N ILE A 99 -7.36 10.20 44.14
CA ILE A 99 -8.70 9.99 44.73
C ILE A 99 -8.55 9.19 46.03
N ARG A 100 -8.00 9.81 47.07
CA ARG A 100 -8.20 9.35 48.46
C ARG A 100 -9.49 10.00 48.96
N PRO A 101 -10.60 9.26 49.15
CA PRO A 101 -11.79 9.85 49.77
C PRO A 101 -11.41 10.29 51.18
N ARG A 102 -11.46 11.60 51.43
CA ARG A 102 -11.30 12.18 52.77
C ARG A 102 -12.60 11.92 53.52
N ASP A 103 -12.68 10.76 54.17
CA ASP A 103 -13.80 10.37 55.03
C ASP A 103 -13.82 11.30 56.25
N TYR A 104 -14.64 12.35 56.19
CA TYR A 104 -14.94 13.18 57.35
C TYR A 104 -16.07 12.53 58.13
N ARG A 105 -15.70 11.79 59.17
CA ARG A 105 -16.61 11.47 60.25
C ARG A 105 -16.74 12.70 61.14
N VAL A 106 -17.84 13.43 60.98
CA VAL A 106 -18.28 14.43 61.97
C VAL A 106 -18.83 13.67 63.18
N PRO A 107 -18.26 13.86 64.40
CA PRO A 107 -18.89 13.34 65.61
C PRO A 107 -20.13 14.18 65.93
N LEU A 108 -21.25 13.50 66.13
CA LEU A 108 -22.49 14.04 66.69
C LEU A 108 -22.33 14.36 68.18
#